data_AF-A0A103E2Q3-F1
#
_entry.id   AF-A0A103E2Q3-F1
#
_cell.length_a   1.000
_cell.length_b   1.000
_cell.length_c   1.000
_cell.angle_alpha   90.00
_cell.angle_beta   90.00
_cell.angle_gamma   90.00
#
_symmetry.space_group_name_H-M   'P 1'
#
loop_
_entity.id
_entity.type
_entity.pdbx_description
1 polymer ?
#
loop_
_entity_poly.entity_id
_entity_poly.type
_entity_poly.pdbx_seq_one_letter_code
_entity_poly.pdbx_strand_id
1 'polypeptide(L)'
;MVLQRLQEPGIQAALAVAQGVSESTVSRTKTDKLEDAIAMITHLGFKIVPESKVCVDRAMYEAMATIAGRAMSDDSTARRLVWEED
;
A
#
# COMPACT_ATOMS: atom_id res chain seq x y z
N MET A 1 12.83 -6.70 -4.68
CA MET A 1 11.86 -7.48 -5.50
C MET A 1 11.22 -8.57 -4.67
N VAL A 2 10.01 -9.05 -5.00
CA VAL A 2 9.27 -10.08 -4.23
C VAL A 2 10.09 -11.34 -3.96
N LEU A 3 10.82 -11.82 -4.99
CA LEU A 3 11.68 -13.00 -4.86
C LEU A 3 12.85 -12.80 -3.88
N GLN A 4 13.41 -11.59 -3.79
CA GLN A 4 14.46 -11.28 -2.81
C GLN A 4 13.91 -11.30 -1.39
N ARG A 5 12.70 -10.76 -1.18
CA ARG A 5 12.03 -10.79 0.13
C ARG A 5 11.73 -12.20 0.59
N LEU A 6 11.33 -13.09 -0.32
CA LEU A 6 11.09 -14.50 -0.01
C LEU A 6 12.37 -15.28 0.36
N GLN A 7 13.55 -14.80 -0.06
CA GLN A 7 14.84 -15.40 0.28
C GLN A 7 15.36 -14.98 1.65
N GLU A 8 14.77 -13.97 2.28
CA GLU A 8 15.14 -13.57 3.64
C GLU A 8 14.85 -14.73 4.62
N PRO A 9 15.81 -15.09 5.50
CA PRO A 9 15.66 -16.22 6.41
C PRO A 9 14.37 -16.11 7.24
N GLY A 10 13.59 -17.20 7.26
CA GLY A 10 12.35 -17.28 8.03
C GLY A 10 11.10 -16.68 7.36
N ILE A 11 11.24 -15.87 6.29
CA ILE A 11 10.07 -15.29 5.61
C ILE A 11 9.21 -16.36 4.94
N GLN A 12 9.82 -17.34 4.27
CA GLN A 12 9.06 -18.42 3.63
C GLN A 12 8.27 -19.26 4.65
N ALA A 13 8.87 -19.55 5.80
CA ALA A 13 8.23 -20.26 6.91
C ALA A 13 7.08 -19.45 7.50
N ALA A 14 7.31 -18.16 7.78
CA ALA A 14 6.27 -17.26 8.27
C ALA A 14 5.10 -17.14 7.29
N LEU A 15 5.38 -17.07 5.98
CA LEU A 15 4.35 -17.03 4.94
C LEU A 15 3.56 -18.33 4.87
N ALA A 16 4.23 -19.48 4.98
CA ALA A 16 3.59 -20.80 5.02
C ALA A 16 2.61 -20.90 6.20
N VAL A 17 3.04 -20.47 7.39
CA VAL A 17 2.19 -20.40 8.59
C VAL A 17 0.98 -19.46 8.37
N ALA A 18 1.22 -18.25 7.87
CA ALA A 18 0.16 -17.26 7.63
C ALA A 18 -0.88 -17.73 6.59
N GLN A 19 -0.45 -18.54 5.61
CA GLN A 19 -1.33 -19.12 4.58
C GLN A 19 -1.95 -20.46 5.00
N GLY A 20 -1.54 -21.04 6.13
CA GLY A 20 -2.01 -22.37 6.56
C GLY A 20 -1.54 -23.50 5.65
N VAL A 21 -0.38 -23.36 5.00
CA VAL A 21 0.19 -24.34 4.07
C VAL A 21 1.61 -24.75 4.48
N SER A 22 2.16 -25.78 3.83
CA SER A 22 3.57 -26.16 4.04
C SER A 22 4.53 -25.23 3.30
N GLU A 23 5.76 -25.10 3.80
CA GLU A 23 6.83 -24.37 3.10
C GLU A 23 7.12 -24.93 1.70
N SER A 24 6.98 -26.25 1.51
CA SER A 24 7.13 -26.88 0.20
C SER A 24 6.04 -26.44 -0.79
N THR A 25 4.84 -26.13 -0.30
CA THR A 25 3.74 -25.59 -1.13
C THR A 25 4.01 -24.14 -1.51
N VAL A 26 4.55 -23.33 -0.61
CA VAL A 26 5.01 -21.96 -0.91
C VAL A 26 6.13 -21.99 -1.95
N SER A 27 7.11 -22.88 -1.79
CA SER A 27 8.23 -23.03 -2.72
C SER A 27 7.75 -23.40 -4.14
N ARG A 28 6.85 -24.37 -4.29
CA ARG A 28 6.24 -24.70 -5.59
C ARG A 28 5.45 -23.53 -6.17
N THR A 29 4.62 -22.86 -5.37
CA THR A 29 3.82 -21.72 -5.83
C THR A 29 4.69 -20.59 -6.37
N LYS A 30 5.82 -20.31 -5.70
CA LYS A 30 6.81 -19.33 -6.14
C LYS A 30 7.37 -19.65 -7.54
N THR A 31 7.64 -20.92 -7.82
CA THR A 31 8.25 -21.36 -9.08
C THR A 31 7.23 -21.51 -10.20
N ASP A 32 6.07 -22.09 -9.89
CA ASP A 32 5.15 -22.60 -10.92
C ASP A 32 4.05 -21.61 -11.29
N LYS A 33 3.70 -20.67 -10.40
CA LYS A 33 2.46 -19.88 -10.53
C LYS A 33 2.64 -18.37 -10.32
N LEU A 34 3.71 -17.96 -9.65
CA LEU A 34 3.84 -16.58 -9.18
C LEU A 34 3.90 -15.58 -10.35
N GLU A 35 4.64 -15.91 -11.41
CA GLU A 35 4.79 -15.02 -12.58
C GLU A 35 3.48 -14.84 -13.32
N ASP A 36 2.79 -15.94 -13.64
CA ASP A 36 1.48 -15.93 -14.31
C ASP A 36 0.42 -15.18 -13.49
N ALA A 37 0.41 -15.38 -12.17
CA ALA A 37 -0.52 -14.68 -11.29
C ALA A 37 -0.27 -13.16 -11.29
N ILE A 38 1.00 -12.73 -11.24
CA ILE A 38 1.35 -11.29 -11.29
C ILE A 38 0.99 -10.70 -12.66
N ALA A 39 1.27 -11.41 -13.75
CA ALA A 39 0.94 -10.98 -15.10
C ALA A 39 -0.58 -10.79 -15.27
N MET A 40 -1.38 -11.75 -14.80
CA MET A 40 -2.83 -11.67 -14.83
C MET A 40 -3.38 -10.46 -14.06
N ILE A 41 -2.92 -10.26 -12.82
CA ILE A 41 -3.34 -9.11 -11.99
C ILE A 41 -2.97 -7.79 -12.67
N THR A 42 -1.79 -7.72 -13.27
CA THR A 42 -1.31 -6.53 -13.98
C THR A 42 -2.15 -6.23 -15.22
N HIS A 43 -2.48 -7.25 -16.04
CA HIS A 43 -3.32 -7.09 -17.22
C HIS A 43 -4.77 -6.69 -16.88
N LEU A 44 -5.26 -7.07 -15.70
CA LEU A 44 -6.55 -6.62 -15.18
C LEU A 44 -6.52 -5.19 -14.63
N GLY A 45 -5.38 -4.49 -14.71
CA GLY A 45 -5.24 -3.09 -14.29
C GLY A 45 -5.02 -2.90 -12.79
N PHE A 46 -4.80 -3.97 -12.04
CA PHE A 46 -4.44 -3.88 -10.62
C PHE A 46 -2.94 -3.63 -10.46
N LYS A 47 -2.59 -2.81 -9.47
CA LYS A 47 -1.20 -2.51 -9.10
C LYS A 47 -0.84 -3.18 -7.78
N ILE A 48 0.35 -3.79 -7.71
CA ILE A 48 0.95 -4.29 -6.48
C ILE A 48 2.09 -3.36 -6.10
N VAL A 49 2.03 -2.76 -4.91
CA VAL A 49 3.07 -1.87 -4.41
C VAL A 49 3.53 -2.33 -3.03
N PRO A 50 4.82 -2.19 -2.69
CA PRO A 50 5.27 -2.41 -1.31
C PRO A 50 4.48 -1.52 -0.35
N GLU A 51 4.11 -2.03 0.82
CA GLU A 51 3.35 -1.29 1.83
C GLU A 51 4.07 0.01 2.27
N SER A 52 5.41 0.00 2.26
CA SER A 52 6.21 1.18 2.57
C SER A 52 6.21 2.27 1.49
N LYS A 53 5.69 1.99 0.30
CA LYS A 53 5.57 2.98 -0.78
C LYS A 53 4.30 3.79 -0.61
N VAL A 54 4.38 4.81 0.24
CA VAL A 54 3.33 5.82 0.40
C VAL A 54 3.45 6.84 -0.74
N CYS A 55 2.32 7.25 -1.33
CA CYS A 55 2.29 8.18 -2.46
C CYS A 55 2.69 9.62 -2.09
N VAL A 56 2.64 9.95 -0.81
CA VAL A 56 2.93 11.28 -0.27
C VAL A 56 3.81 11.12 0.96
N ASP A 57 4.72 12.08 1.16
CA ASP A 57 5.46 12.15 2.41
C ASP A 57 4.47 12.30 3.57
N ARG A 58 4.65 11.46 4.60
CA ARG A 58 3.69 11.38 5.71
C ARG A 58 3.63 12.67 6.50
N ALA A 59 4.78 13.30 6.78
CA ALA A 59 4.83 14.55 7.53
C ALA A 59 4.15 15.68 6.75
N MET A 60 4.37 15.74 5.43
CA MET A 60 3.70 16.70 4.56
C MET A 60 2.19 16.49 4.52
N TYR A 61 1.73 15.24 4.42
CA TYR A 61 0.29 14.93 4.43
C TYR A 61 -0.36 15.27 5.76
N GLU A 62 0.27 14.91 6.89
CA GLU A 62 -0.22 15.23 8.23
C GLU A 62 -0.25 16.74 8.48
N ALA A 63 0.76 17.47 8.02
CA ALA A 63 0.78 18.94 8.09
C ALA A 63 -0.36 19.54 7.27
N MET A 64 -0.55 19.10 6.02
CA MET A 64 -1.64 19.56 5.16
C MET A 64 -3.01 19.27 5.79
N ALA A 65 -3.23 18.05 6.27
CA ALA A 65 -4.47 17.65 6.91
C ALA A 65 -4.75 18.46 8.19
N THR A 66 -3.72 18.74 8.99
CA THR A 66 -3.84 19.57 10.20
C THR A 66 -4.20 21.00 9.88
N ILE A 67 -3.52 21.61 8.90
CA ILE A 67 -3.77 22.99 8.47
C ILE A 67 -5.19 23.12 7.91
N ALA A 68 -5.58 22.24 6.99
CA ALA A 68 -6.91 22.22 6.41
C ALA A 68 -7.98 22.02 7.49
N GLY A 69 -7.79 21.05 8.39
CA GLY A 69 -8.71 20.80 9.49
C GLY A 69 -8.89 22.02 10.41
N ARG A 70 -7.81 22.72 10.74
CA ARG A 70 -7.89 23.96 11.54
C ARG A 70 -8.62 25.08 10.80
N ALA A 71 -8.30 25.30 9.52
CA ALA A 71 -8.94 26.32 8.70
C ALA A 71 -10.46 26.07 8.53
N MET A 72 -10.86 24.80 8.39
CA MET A 72 -12.26 24.40 8.31
C MET A 72 -13.00 24.43 9.65
N SER A 73 -12.29 24.32 10.78
CA SER A 73 -12.90 24.38 12.12
C SER A 73 -13.26 25.81 12.57
N ASP A 74 -12.71 26.82 11.91
CA ASP A 74 -13.10 28.21 12.09
C ASP A 74 -14.17 28.57 11.06
N ASP A 75 -15.43 28.70 11.52
CA ASP A 75 -16.61 28.97 10.69
C ASP A 75 -16.47 30.25 9.84
N SER A 76 -15.70 31.25 10.31
CA SER A 76 -15.44 32.48 9.57
C SER A 76 -14.45 32.29 8.41
N THR A 77 -13.41 31.49 8.64
CA THR A 77 -12.40 31.13 7.64
C THR A 77 -12.96 30.13 6.64
N ALA A 78 -13.74 29.16 7.10
CA ALA A 78 -14.39 28.16 6.25
C ALA A 78 -15.33 28.80 5.22
N ARG A 79 -16.15 29.78 5.62
CA ARG A 79 -17.05 30.50 4.69
C ARG A 79 -16.28 31.28 3.62
N ARG A 80 -15.18 31.93 3.99
CA ARG A 80 -14.32 32.69 3.05
C ARG A 80 -13.54 31.81 2.09
N LEU A 81 -13.17 30.58 2.50
CA LEU A 81 -12.41 29.65 1.67
C LEU A 81 -13.27 28.91 0.63
N VAL A 82 -14.57 28.75 0.90
CA VAL A 82 -15.46 27.96 0.04
C VAL A 82 -16.28 28.84 -0.89
N TRP A 83 -16.54 30.09 -0.50
CA TRP A 83 -17.28 31.06 -1.31
C TRP A 83 -16.52 32.38 -1.34
N GLU A 84 -15.72 32.59 -2.38
CA GLU A 84 -15.42 33.95 -2.85
C GLU A 84 -16.70 34.43 -3.56
N GLU A 85 -17.59 35.09 -2.84
CA GLU A 85 -18.64 35.89 -3.45
C GLU A 85 -18.01 37.22 -3.90
N ASP A 86 -17.96 37.43 -5.22
CA ASP A 86 -17.70 38.74 -5.86
C ASP A 86 -18.65 39.84 -5.35
#